data_AF-A0A431PQR9-F1
#
_entry.id   AF-A0A431PQR9-F1
#
_cell.length_a   1.000
_cell.length_b   1.000
_cell.length_c   1.000
_cell.angle_alpha   90.00
_cell.angle_beta   90.00
_cell.angle_gamma   90.00
#
_symmetry.space_group_name_H-M   'P 1'
#
loop_
_entity.id
_entity.type
_entity.pdbx_description
1 polymer ?
#
loop_
_entity_poly.entity_id
_entity_poly.type
_entity_poly.pdbx_seq_one_letter_code
_entity_poly.pdbx_strand_id
1 'polypeptide(L)' 'MLHALIADAQARLDEARRQLRLAAMNFDVPDEELLELRAKARNVYNELAALDRKKLKKGLFGFLKIG' A
#
# COMPACT_ATOMS: atom_id res chain seq x y z
N MET A 1 5.64 -3.57 -16.44
CA MET A 1 4.36 -3.03 -15.94
C MET A 1 4.12 -3.32 -14.45
N LEU A 2 4.12 -4.59 -13.98
CA LEU A 2 3.87 -4.91 -12.56
C LEU A 2 4.81 -4.22 -11.56
N HIS A 3 6.10 -4.09 -11.89
CA HIS A 3 7.06 -3.35 -11.06
C HIS A 3 6.73 -1.85 -10.92
N ALA A 4 6.24 -1.22 -11.98
CA ALA A 4 5.83 0.19 -11.94
C ALA A 4 4.56 0.37 -11.09
N LEU A 5 3.61 -0.57 -11.15
CA LEU A 5 2.42 -0.58 -10.30
C LEU A 5 2.77 -0.75 -8.82
N ILE A 6 3.76 -1.60 -8.50
CA ILE A 6 4.25 -1.78 -7.13
C ILE A 6 4.91 -0.49 -6.63
N ALA A 7 5.76 0.14 -7.43
CA ALA A 7 6.43 1.38 -7.07
C ALA A 7 5.43 2.53 -6.85
N ASP A 8 4.42 2.65 -7.70
CA ASP A 8 3.34 3.63 -7.54
C ASP A 8 2.52 3.39 -6.26
N ALA A 9 2.13 2.13 -6.01
CA ALA A 9 1.41 1.76 -4.79
C ALA A 9 2.24 2.00 -3.51
N GLN A 10 3.57 1.80 -3.58
CA GLN A 10 4.49 2.14 -2.48
C GLN A 10 4.53 3.64 -2.23
N ALA A 11 4.68 4.47 -3.27
CA ALA A 11 4.68 5.92 -3.13
C ALA A 11 3.36 6.43 -2.53
N ARG A 12 2.22 5.89 -2.97
CA ARG A 12 0.88 6.20 -2.42
C ARG A 12 0.76 5.80 -0.96
N LEU A 13 1.34 4.66 -0.55
CA LEU A 13 1.32 4.21 0.83
C LEU A 13 2.17 5.10 1.73
N ASP A 14 3.35 5.50 1.26
CA ASP A 14 4.25 6.37 2.01
C ASP A 14 3.63 7.76 2.20
N GLU A 15 2.95 8.28 1.18
CA GLU A 15 2.21 9.54 1.29
C GLU A 15 1.03 9.42 2.27
N ALA A 16 0.24 8.35 2.19
CA ALA A 16 -0.86 8.12 3.14
C ALA A 16 -0.35 8.00 4.59
N ARG A 17 0.81 7.38 4.81
CA ARG A 17 1.45 7.29 6.13
C ARG A 17 1.95 8.64 6.62
N ARG A 18 2.50 9.47 5.74
CA ARG A 18 2.94 10.83 6.06
C ARG A 18 1.77 11.69 6.51
N GLN A 19 0.68 11.69 5.73
CA GLN A 19 -0.56 12.41 6.06
C GLN A 19 -1.14 11.94 7.39
N LEU A 20 -1.22 10.63 7.61
CA LEU A 20 -1.69 10.06 8.87
C LEU A 20 -0.83 10.50 10.05
N ARG A 21 0.51 10.51 9.91
CA ARG A 21 1.42 10.92 10.98
C ARG A 21 1.23 12.40 11.34
N LEU A 22 1.11 13.26 10.34
CA LEU A 22 0.87 14.69 10.54
C LEU A 22 -0.48 14.92 11.23
N ALA A 23 -1.53 14.26 10.75
CA ALA A 23 -2.86 14.36 11.33
C ALA A 23 -2.89 13.83 12.78
N ALA A 24 -2.25 12.69 13.06
CA ALA A 24 -2.24 12.11 14.40
C ALA A 24 -1.47 12.94 15.44
N MET A 25 -0.62 13.86 15.00
CA MET A 25 0.08 14.82 15.85
C MET A 25 -0.68 16.16 15.98
N ASN A 26 -1.71 16.38 15.17
CA ASN A 26 -2.52 17.58 15.19
C ASN A 26 -3.85 17.31 15.90
N PHE A 27 -4.00 17.82 17.13
CA PHE A 27 -5.21 17.65 17.93
C PHE A 27 -6.42 18.44 17.40
N ASP A 28 -6.22 19.35 16.44
CA ASP A 28 -7.32 20.05 15.77
C ASP A 28 -7.99 19.19 14.69
N VAL A 29 -7.39 18.05 14.32
CA VAL A 29 -7.97 17.10 13.36
C VAL A 29 -9.02 16.25 14.08
N PRO A 30 -10.28 16.21 13.60
CA PRO A 30 -11.31 15.37 14.18
C PRO A 30 -10.95 13.88 14.11
N ASP A 31 -11.44 13.12 15.10
CA ASP A 31 -11.22 11.67 15.17
C ASP A 31 -11.79 10.95 13.95
N GLU A 32 -12.92 11.41 13.39
CA GLU A 32 -13.48 10.85 12.16
C GLU A 32 -12.51 10.98 10.98
N GLU A 33 -11.88 12.15 10.81
CA GLU A 33 -10.90 12.37 9.74
C GLU A 33 -9.65 11.50 9.94
N LEU A 34 -9.20 11.31 11.18
CA LEU A 34 -8.14 10.36 11.49
C LEU A 34 -8.52 8.92 11.11
N LEU A 35 -9.75 8.50 11.39
CA LEU A 35 -10.23 7.17 11.03
C LEU A 35 -10.30 6.98 9.51
N GLU A 36 -10.74 7.99 8.76
CA GLU A 36 -10.75 7.96 7.29
C GLU A 36 -9.34 7.83 6.72
N LEU A 37 -8.37 8.61 7.24
CA LEU A 37 -6.97 8.50 6.83
C LEU A 37 -6.39 7.11 7.14
N ARG A 38 -6.75 6.50 8.27
CA ARG A 38 -6.35 5.12 8.61
C ARG A 38 -6.95 4.12 7.62
N ALA A 39 -8.23 4.25 7.30
CA ALA A 39 -8.90 3.39 6.33
C ALA A 39 -8.25 3.51 4.94
N LYS A 40 -7.95 4.73 4.50
CA LYS A 40 -7.24 5.00 3.24
C LYS A 40 -5.86 4.35 3.21
N ALA A 41 -5.04 4.53 4.25
CA ALA A 41 -3.72 3.90 4.33
C ALA A 41 -3.81 2.37 4.32
N ARG A 42 -4.80 1.79 5.00
CA ARG A 42 -5.03 0.34 5.01
C ARG A 42 -5.44 -0.21 3.65
N ASN A 43 -6.26 0.52 2.89
CA ASN A 43 -6.66 0.12 1.54
C ASN A 43 -5.46 0.08 0.58
N VAL A 44 -4.60 1.11 0.61
CA VAL A 44 -3.40 1.14 -0.23
C VAL A 44 -2.41 0.03 0.17
N TYR A 45 -2.28 -0.26 1.47
CA TYR A 45 -1.47 -1.39 1.93
C TYR A 45 -1.99 -2.73 1.39
N ASN A 46 -3.31 -2.95 1.43
CA ASN A 46 -3.92 -4.17 0.90
C ASN A 46 -3.71 -4.31 -0.63
N GLU A 47 -3.80 -3.20 -1.36
CA GLU A 47 -3.52 -3.12 -2.80
C GLU A 47 -2.06 -3.54 -3.09
N LEU A 48 -1.10 -2.96 -2.37
CA LEU A 48 0.31 -3.30 -2.48
C LEU A 48 0.57 -4.79 -2.17
N ALA A 49 0.00 -5.30 -1.07
CA ALA A 49 0.12 -6.70 -0.69
C ALA A 49 -0.45 -7.66 -1.76
N ALA A 50 -1.53 -7.27 -2.44
CA ALA A 50 -2.09 -8.04 -3.53
C ALA A 50 -1.16 -8.05 -4.77
N LEU A 51 -0.55 -6.90 -5.10
CA LEU A 51 0.43 -6.79 -6.18
C LEU A 51 1.69 -7.63 -5.90
N ASP A 52 2.19 -7.61 -4.67
CA ASP A 52 3.35 -8.41 -4.26
C ASP A 52 3.04 -9.92 -4.32
N ARG A 53 1.86 -10.35 -3.86
CA ARG A 53 1.42 -11.75 -4.00
C ARG A 53 1.34 -12.16 -5.48
N LYS A 54 0.86 -11.28 -6.36
CA LYS A 54 0.79 -11.53 -7.81
C LYS A 54 2.19 -11.66 -8.42
N LYS A 55 3.15 -10.85 -7.98
CA LYS A 55 4.56 -10.95 -8.38
C LYS A 55 5.17 -12.29 -7.96
N LEU A 56 4.97 -12.70 -6.71
CA LEU A 56 5.48 -13.96 -6.17
C LEU A 56 4.91 -15.17 -6.92
N LYS A 57 3.60 -15.22 -7.15
CA LYS A 57 2.96 -16.28 -7.93
C LYS A 57 3.56 -16.37 -9.33
N LYS A 58 3.69 -15.24 -10.04
CA LYS A 58 4.28 -15.22 -11.38
C LYS A 58 5.74 -15.69 -11.40
N GLY A 59 6.52 -15.33 -10.37
CA GLY A 59 7.89 -15.80 -10.21
C GLY A 59 7.95 -17.31 -10.02
N LEU A 60 7.15 -17.86 -9.10
CA LEU A 60 7.11 -19.31 -8.81
C LEU A 60 6.68 -20.14 -10.03
N PHE A 61 5.65 -19.71 -10.76
CA PHE A 61 5.23 -20.39 -12.00
C PHE A 61 6.28 -20.29 -13.13
N GLY A 62 7.13 -19.26 -13.13
CA GLY A 62 8.24 -19.15 -14.06
C GLY A 62 9.34 -20.17 -13.77
N PHE A 63 9.68 -20.37 -12.49
CA PHE A 63 10.66 -21.39 -12.07
C PHE A 63 10.17 -22.82 -12.32
N LEU A 64 8.88 -23.10 -12.12
CA LEU A 64 8.34 -24.45 -12.29
C LEU A 64 8.21 -24.90 -13.76
N LYS A 65 8.22 -23.98 -14.73
CA LYS A 65 7.99 -24.28 -16.16
C LYS A 65 9.29 -24.57 -16.94
N ILE A 66 10.44 -24.38 -16.29
CA ILE A 66 11.78 -24.64 -16.85
C ILE A 66 12.38 -25.95 -16.32
N GLY A 67 11.69 -26.62 -15.37
CA GLY A 67 12.03 -27.95 -14.86
C GLY A 67 11.28 -29.06 -15.57
#